data_AF-A0A9D1ZUF9-F1
#
_entry.id   AF-A0A9D1ZUF9-F1
#
_cell.length_a   1.000
_cell.length_b   1.000
_cell.length_c   1.000
_cell.angle_alpha   90.00
_cell.angle_beta   90.00
_cell.angle_gamma   90.00
#
_symmetry.space_group_name_H-M   'P 1'
#
loop_
_entity.id
_entity.type
_entity.pdbx_description
1 polymer ?
#
loop_
_entity_poly.entity_id
_entity_poly.type
_entity_poly.pdbx_seq_one_letter_code
_entity_poly.pdbx_strand_id
1 'polypeptide(L)'
;MDISESAKNYIEKMFAGAAVPPLAETDPEFAALFANFAFDEVVKQDDLDDKTRFIAILAALVGCQGVDAFKGMLHAALNFGVTAEEAREIVYQAVAYLGIGRVLPFFAAANEVFAASGISLPLDGCAVVTAENRLERGEQTQVDIFGEGMRGFSKSGPQESRHINRWLSANCFGDYEEYNKLP
;
A
#
# COMPACT_ATOMS: atom_id res chain seq x y z
N MET A 1 18.96 16.41 21.40
CA MET A 1 17.51 16.59 21.63
C MET A 1 16.99 15.26 22.13
N ASP A 2 16.15 15.24 23.17
CA ASP A 2 15.59 13.98 23.66
C ASP A 2 14.32 13.61 22.89
N ILE A 3 14.09 12.31 22.72
CA ILE A 3 12.84 11.80 22.14
C ILE A 3 11.72 11.99 23.18
N SER A 4 10.58 12.53 22.75
CA SER A 4 9.40 12.74 23.58
C SER A 4 8.81 11.40 24.03
N GLU A 5 8.11 11.41 25.16
CA GLU A 5 7.47 10.19 25.68
C GLU A 5 6.41 9.64 24.73
N SER A 6 5.70 10.53 24.03
CA SER A 6 4.72 10.15 23.01
C SER A 6 5.38 9.44 21.84
N ALA A 7 6.48 9.98 21.31
CA ALA A 7 7.22 9.37 20.21
C ALA A 7 7.82 8.02 20.62
N LYS A 8 8.38 7.89 21.84
CA LYS A 8 8.86 6.61 22.36
C LYS A 8 7.76 5.54 22.41
N ASN A 9 6.61 5.88 22.98
CA ASN A 9 5.48 4.95 23.07
C ASN A 9 4.98 4.53 21.69
N TYR A 10 4.96 5.44 20.73
CA TYR A 10 4.55 5.14 19.36
C TYR A 10 5.57 4.22 18.65
N ILE A 11 6.87 4.52 18.76
CA ILE A 11 7.95 3.68 18.22
C ILE A 11 7.94 2.28 18.85
N GLU A 12 7.70 2.18 20.15
CA GLU A 12 7.58 0.89 20.84
C GLU A 12 6.44 0.06 20.25
N LYS A 13 5.29 0.68 19.94
CA LYS A 13 4.19 0.01 19.24
C LYS A 13 4.56 -0.37 17.80
N MET A 14 5.34 0.45 17.09
CA MET A 14 5.81 0.15 15.73
C MET A 14 6.70 -1.09 15.65
N PHE A 15 7.59 -1.28 16.62
CA PHE A 15 8.62 -2.31 16.52
C PHE A 15 8.54 -3.41 17.59
N ALA A 16 7.66 -3.27 18.59
CA ALA A 16 7.47 -4.23 19.68
C ALA A 16 8.81 -4.63 20.35
N GLY A 17 9.68 -3.65 20.60
CA GLY A 17 11.01 -3.86 21.16
C GLY A 17 12.06 -4.41 20.18
N ALA A 18 11.73 -4.61 18.90
CA ALA A 18 12.73 -4.86 17.86
C ALA A 18 13.61 -3.62 17.63
N ALA A 19 14.82 -3.83 17.11
CA ALA A 19 15.79 -2.77 16.93
C ALA A 19 15.23 -1.60 16.10
N VAL A 20 15.27 -0.41 16.69
CA VAL A 20 14.97 0.88 16.05
C VAL A 20 16.03 1.13 14.94
N PRO A 21 15.70 1.84 13.84
CA PRO A 21 16.61 1.98 12.71
C PRO A 21 18.03 2.46 13.08
N PRO A 22 19.06 2.07 12.30
CA PRO A 22 20.48 2.37 12.55
C PRO A 22 20.82 3.86 12.73
N LEU A 23 19.92 4.75 12.28
CA LEU A 23 20.14 6.19 12.25
C LEU A 23 20.39 6.78 13.65
N ALA A 24 19.84 6.20 14.72
CA ALA A 24 20.12 6.68 16.08
C ALA A 24 21.57 6.41 16.51
N GLU A 25 22.24 5.42 15.92
CA GLU A 25 23.64 5.09 16.20
C GLU A 25 24.60 6.05 15.48
N THR A 26 24.24 6.50 14.27
CA THR A 26 25.09 7.38 13.44
C THR A 26 24.76 8.86 13.57
N ASP A 27 23.47 9.21 13.74
CA ASP A 27 22.92 10.56 13.71
C ASP A 27 21.84 10.78 14.79
N PRO A 28 22.20 10.64 16.09
CA PRO A 28 21.23 10.62 17.20
C PRO A 28 20.40 11.90 17.32
N GLU A 29 20.97 13.06 17.02
CA GLU A 29 20.25 14.35 17.09
C GLU A 29 19.14 14.43 16.04
N PHE A 30 19.44 14.04 14.80
CA PHE A 30 18.46 14.05 13.73
C PHE A 30 17.42 12.93 13.93
N ALA A 31 17.83 11.76 14.40
CA ALA A 31 16.91 10.69 14.77
C ALA A 31 15.88 11.16 15.81
N ALA A 32 16.31 11.90 16.83
CA ALA A 32 15.39 12.45 17.83
C ALA A 32 14.48 13.55 17.27
N LEU A 33 15.02 14.46 16.46
CA LEU A 33 14.23 15.49 15.77
C LEU A 33 13.14 14.86 14.89
N PHE A 34 13.52 13.88 14.07
CA PHE A 34 12.60 13.20 13.17
C PHE A 34 11.55 12.41 13.94
N ALA A 35 11.94 11.68 15.00
CA ALA A 35 11.01 10.91 15.82
C ALA A 35 9.95 11.79 16.48
N ASN A 36 10.36 12.94 17.04
CA ASN A 36 9.43 13.88 17.67
C ASN A 36 8.44 14.47 16.65
N PHE A 37 8.92 14.81 15.45
CA PHE A 37 8.04 15.31 14.42
C PHE A 37 7.08 14.21 13.90
N ALA A 38 7.63 13.09 13.43
CA ALA A 38 6.86 12.06 12.72
C ALA A 38 5.96 11.20 13.62
N PHE A 39 6.38 10.94 14.86
CA PHE A 39 5.71 9.97 15.76
C PHE A 39 5.10 10.60 17.01
N ASP A 40 5.18 11.92 17.16
CA ASP A 40 4.47 12.68 18.20
C ASP A 40 3.64 13.80 17.58
N GLU A 41 4.26 14.79 16.93
CA GLU A 41 3.53 15.95 16.41
C GLU A 41 2.54 15.57 15.32
N VAL A 42 2.98 14.89 14.25
CA VAL A 42 2.14 14.55 13.10
C VAL A 42 0.99 13.62 13.50
N VAL A 43 1.25 12.60 14.32
CA VAL A 43 0.23 11.64 14.76
C VAL A 43 -0.92 12.32 15.53
N LYS A 44 -0.66 13.47 16.15
CA LYS A 44 -1.66 14.23 16.92
C LYS A 44 -2.41 15.30 16.11
N GLN A 45 -2.06 15.51 14.84
CA GLN A 45 -2.57 16.63 14.04
C GLN A 45 -3.76 16.28 13.14
N ASP A 46 -4.15 15.02 13.06
CA ASP A 46 -5.29 14.58 12.28
C ASP A 46 -6.10 13.51 13.03
N ASP A 47 -7.26 13.18 12.49
CA ASP A 47 -8.22 12.19 13.02
C ASP A 47 -8.13 10.84 12.30
N LEU A 48 -7.07 10.60 11.52
CA LEU A 48 -6.84 9.35 10.82
C LEU A 48 -6.41 8.25 11.81
N ASP A 49 -7.11 7.12 11.79
CA ASP A 49 -6.71 5.98 12.60
C ASP A 49 -5.36 5.42 12.15
N ASP A 50 -4.66 4.75 13.08
CA ASP A 50 -3.30 4.28 12.82
C ASP A 50 -3.20 3.36 11.60
N LYS A 51 -4.19 2.47 11.40
CA LYS A 51 -4.17 1.50 10.30
C LYS A 51 -4.24 2.23 8.96
N THR A 52 -5.21 3.14 8.82
CA THR A 52 -5.36 3.95 7.60
C THR A 52 -4.13 4.83 7.35
N ARG A 53 -3.52 5.38 8.41
CA ARG A 53 -2.26 6.13 8.32
C ARG A 53 -1.14 5.28 7.74
N PHE A 54 -0.96 4.05 8.21
CA PHE A 54 0.08 3.17 7.68
C PHE A 54 -0.18 2.73 6.25
N ILE A 55 -1.43 2.53 5.84
CA ILE A 55 -1.78 2.30 4.43
C ILE A 55 -1.30 3.46 3.56
N ALA A 56 -1.58 4.71 3.97
CA ALA A 56 -1.15 5.90 3.26
C ALA A 56 0.39 6.03 3.21
N ILE A 57 1.09 5.75 4.32
CA ILE A 57 2.56 5.75 4.37
C ILE A 57 3.14 4.72 3.40
N LEU A 58 2.62 3.49 3.40
CA LEU A 58 3.08 2.44 2.50
C LEU A 58 2.89 2.84 1.03
N ALA A 59 1.69 3.32 0.67
CA ALA A 59 1.39 3.79 -0.68
C ALA A 59 2.32 4.93 -1.11
N ALA A 60 2.59 5.90 -0.24
CA ALA A 60 3.52 7.00 -0.50
C ALA A 60 4.95 6.50 -0.74
N LEU A 61 5.41 5.52 0.04
CA LEU A 61 6.74 4.92 -0.11
C LEU A 61 6.88 4.11 -1.40
N VAL A 62 5.82 3.40 -1.82
CA VAL A 62 5.79 2.77 -3.15
C VAL A 62 5.87 3.85 -4.24
N GLY A 63 5.06 4.91 -4.13
CA GLY A 63 5.04 6.03 -5.07
C GLY A 63 6.39 6.74 -5.23
N CYS A 64 7.11 6.96 -4.13
CA CYS A 64 8.42 7.62 -4.14
C CYS A 64 9.61 6.67 -4.32
N GLN A 65 9.37 5.36 -4.49
CA GLN A 65 10.38 4.32 -4.69
C GLN A 65 11.31 4.09 -3.47
N GLY A 66 10.81 4.37 -2.26
CA GLY A 66 11.53 4.20 -0.99
C GLY A 66 11.47 2.77 -0.43
N VAL A 67 12.11 1.81 -1.10
CA VAL A 67 12.02 0.36 -0.76
C VAL A 67 12.48 0.04 0.66
N ASP A 68 13.61 0.57 1.12
CA ASP A 68 14.14 0.27 2.45
C ASP A 68 13.23 0.81 3.57
N ALA A 69 12.74 2.04 3.39
CA ALA A 69 11.77 2.64 4.29
C ALA A 69 10.44 1.86 4.26
N PHE A 70 10.01 1.37 3.08
CA PHE A 70 8.82 0.54 2.96
C PHE A 70 8.94 -0.74 3.78
N LYS A 71 10.09 -1.42 3.81
CA LYS A 71 10.27 -2.62 4.64
C LYS A 71 10.10 -2.32 6.12
N GLY A 72 10.73 -1.24 6.60
CA GLY A 72 10.61 -0.82 8.00
C GLY A 72 9.18 -0.43 8.37
N MET A 73 8.52 0.35 7.51
CA MET A 73 7.14 0.79 7.75
C MET A 73 6.12 -0.33 7.56
N LEU A 74 6.39 -1.34 6.72
CA LEU A 74 5.51 -2.50 6.57
C LEU A 74 5.51 -3.36 7.84
N HIS A 75 6.67 -3.58 8.44
CA HIS A 75 6.74 -4.25 9.74
C HIS A 75 5.91 -3.49 10.80
N ALA A 76 6.04 -2.16 10.83
CA ALA A 76 5.23 -1.33 11.71
C ALA A 76 3.73 -1.44 11.38
N ALA A 77 3.35 -1.37 10.11
CA ALA A 77 1.96 -1.46 9.67
C ALA A 77 1.27 -2.74 10.15
N LEU A 78 1.97 -3.88 10.14
CA LEU A 78 1.46 -5.15 10.68
C LEU A 78 1.11 -5.05 12.17
N ASN A 79 1.94 -4.36 12.96
CA ASN A 79 1.69 -4.11 14.40
C ASN A 79 0.54 -3.14 14.66
N PHE A 80 0.19 -2.32 13.66
CA PHE A 80 -0.95 -1.40 13.70
C PHE A 80 -2.22 -1.96 13.04
N GLY A 81 -2.24 -3.26 12.73
CA GLY A 81 -3.44 -3.97 12.27
C GLY A 81 -3.69 -3.92 10.76
N VAL A 82 -2.71 -3.47 9.96
CA VAL A 82 -2.70 -3.73 8.52
C VAL A 82 -2.39 -5.22 8.33
N THR A 83 -3.25 -5.94 7.61
CA THR A 83 -3.04 -7.36 7.32
C THR A 83 -2.02 -7.54 6.20
N ALA A 84 -1.44 -8.74 6.07
CA ALA A 84 -0.51 -9.04 4.98
C ALA A 84 -1.20 -8.94 3.61
N GLU A 85 -2.48 -9.29 3.55
CA GLU A 85 -3.34 -9.19 2.37
C GLU A 85 -3.56 -7.73 1.97
N GLU A 86 -3.92 -6.86 2.92
CA GLU A 86 -4.08 -5.42 2.65
C GLU A 86 -2.76 -4.79 2.21
N ALA A 87 -1.65 -5.11 2.88
CA ALA A 87 -0.34 -4.62 2.48
C ALA A 87 0.09 -5.12 1.09
N ARG A 88 -0.22 -6.39 0.77
CA ARG A 88 0.02 -6.95 -0.57
C ARG A 88 -0.79 -6.20 -1.62
N GLU A 89 -2.02 -5.86 -1.29
CA GLU A 89 -2.92 -5.19 -2.22
C GLU A 89 -2.46 -3.78 -2.59
N ILE A 90 -1.91 -3.02 -1.63
CA ILE A 90 -1.25 -1.73 -1.92
C ILE A 90 -0.18 -1.90 -3.01
N VAL A 91 0.59 -2.99 -2.94
CA VAL A 91 1.61 -3.31 -3.95
C VAL A 91 0.97 -3.74 -5.28
N TYR A 92 -0.14 -4.48 -5.28
CA TYR A 92 -0.86 -4.85 -6.50
C TYR A 92 -1.43 -3.61 -7.22
N GLN A 93 -2.15 -2.75 -6.51
CA GLN A 93 -2.77 -1.55 -7.09
C GLN A 93 -1.72 -0.62 -7.69
N ALA A 94 -0.55 -0.47 -7.04
CA ALA A 94 0.54 0.35 -7.54
C ALA A 94 1.04 -0.04 -8.95
N VAL A 95 0.83 -1.30 -9.40
CA VAL A 95 1.23 -1.74 -10.75
C VAL A 95 0.48 -0.95 -11.83
N ALA A 96 -0.79 -0.62 -11.61
CA ALA A 96 -1.60 0.13 -12.57
C ALA A 96 -1.11 1.57 -12.75
N TYR A 97 -0.58 2.17 -11.68
CA TYR A 97 -0.17 3.57 -11.64
C TYR A 97 1.30 3.79 -11.96
N LEU A 98 2.17 2.89 -11.49
CA LEU A 98 3.64 3.05 -11.55
C LEU A 98 4.30 2.11 -12.56
N GLY A 99 3.59 1.06 -12.99
CA GLY A 99 4.10 0.01 -13.85
C GLY A 99 4.95 -1.03 -13.10
N ILE A 100 4.89 -2.29 -13.57
CA ILE A 100 5.52 -3.43 -12.89
C ILE A 100 7.02 -3.25 -12.64
N GLY A 101 7.76 -2.59 -13.54
CA GLY A 101 9.20 -2.40 -13.38
C GLY A 101 9.59 -1.63 -12.11
N ARG A 102 8.77 -0.65 -11.70
CA ARG A 102 8.96 0.13 -10.47
C ARG A 102 8.42 -0.57 -9.22
N VAL A 103 7.45 -1.45 -9.40
CA VAL A 103 6.74 -2.11 -8.29
C VAL A 103 7.38 -3.46 -7.93
N LEU A 104 8.06 -4.11 -8.87
CA LEU A 104 8.67 -5.43 -8.66
C LEU A 104 9.53 -5.55 -7.38
N PRO A 105 10.38 -4.57 -7.03
CA PRO A 105 11.16 -4.62 -5.78
C PRO A 105 10.30 -4.66 -4.51
N PHE A 106 9.12 -4.06 -4.53
CA PHE A 106 8.20 -4.02 -3.39
C PHE A 106 7.54 -5.36 -3.12
N PHE A 107 7.36 -6.21 -4.15
CA PHE A 107 6.91 -7.59 -3.94
C PHE A 107 7.93 -8.41 -3.13
N ALA A 108 9.21 -8.29 -3.49
CA ALA A 108 10.28 -8.97 -2.78
C ALA A 108 10.40 -8.43 -1.35
N ALA A 109 10.40 -7.11 -1.19
CA ALA A 109 10.43 -6.44 0.11
C ALA A 109 9.29 -6.90 1.03
N ALA A 110 8.05 -6.95 0.52
CA ALA A 110 6.90 -7.44 1.28
C ALA A 110 7.05 -8.91 1.68
N ASN A 111 7.50 -9.77 0.76
CA ASN A 111 7.72 -11.20 1.05
C ASN A 111 8.73 -11.40 2.18
N GLU A 112 9.82 -10.65 2.16
CA GLU A 112 10.85 -10.71 3.21
C GLU A 112 10.29 -10.30 4.57
N VAL A 113 9.51 -9.22 4.63
CA VAL A 113 8.89 -8.77 5.88
C VAL A 113 7.86 -9.77 6.40
N PHE A 114 7.02 -10.34 5.51
CA PHE A 114 6.06 -11.37 5.89
C PHE A 114 6.75 -12.61 6.46
N ALA A 115 7.79 -13.12 5.79
CA ALA A 115 8.57 -14.25 6.28
C ALA A 115 9.23 -13.95 7.63
N ALA A 116 9.84 -12.76 7.79
CA ALA A 116 10.42 -12.32 9.06
C ALA A 116 9.38 -12.17 10.20
N SER A 117 8.12 -11.89 9.84
CA SER A 117 7.00 -11.77 10.78
C SER A 117 6.28 -13.11 11.03
N GLY A 118 6.82 -14.23 10.52
CA GLY A 118 6.24 -15.57 10.68
C GLY A 118 4.99 -15.84 9.82
N ILE A 119 4.70 -14.97 8.85
CA ILE A 119 3.58 -15.10 7.92
C ILE A 119 4.02 -15.99 6.75
N SER A 120 3.30 -17.09 6.55
CA SER A 120 3.62 -18.06 5.49
C SER A 120 3.20 -17.55 4.12
N LEU A 121 3.99 -17.89 3.10
CA LEU A 121 3.68 -17.62 1.70
C LEU A 121 3.42 -18.95 0.96
N PRO A 122 2.50 -18.98 -0.03
CA PRO A 122 1.68 -17.87 -0.52
C PRO A 122 0.64 -17.43 0.51
N LEU A 123 0.27 -16.13 0.47
CA LEU A 123 -0.91 -15.66 1.19
C LEU A 123 -2.16 -16.32 0.60
N ASP A 124 -3.23 -16.41 1.39
CA ASP A 124 -4.51 -16.90 0.89
C ASP A 124 -4.99 -16.00 -0.26
N GLY A 125 -5.43 -16.62 -1.35
CA GLY A 125 -5.90 -15.88 -2.52
C GLY A 125 -7.25 -15.21 -2.24
N CYS A 126 -7.31 -13.88 -2.36
CA CYS A 126 -8.54 -13.12 -2.19
C CYS A 126 -9.22 -12.72 -3.51
N ALA A 127 -8.73 -13.20 -4.65
CA ALA A 127 -9.26 -12.81 -5.96
C ALA A 127 -10.76 -13.11 -6.07
N VAL A 128 -11.57 -12.06 -6.08
CA VAL A 128 -13.03 -12.17 -6.25
C VAL A 128 -13.45 -12.16 -7.72
N VAL A 129 -12.53 -11.84 -8.64
CA VAL A 129 -12.74 -11.75 -10.09
C VAL A 129 -12.10 -12.91 -10.83
N THR A 130 -12.66 -13.26 -11.99
CA THR A 130 -12.14 -14.29 -12.90
C THR A 130 -11.84 -13.67 -14.27
N ALA A 131 -11.11 -14.40 -15.11
CA ALA A 131 -10.82 -13.96 -16.48
C ALA A 131 -12.10 -13.70 -17.30
N GLU A 132 -13.18 -14.41 -16.98
CA GLU A 132 -14.48 -14.30 -17.64
C GLU A 132 -15.26 -13.06 -17.20
N ASN A 133 -15.22 -12.69 -15.92
CA ASN A 133 -16.05 -11.61 -15.36
C ASN A 133 -15.32 -10.27 -15.14
N ARG A 134 -13.97 -10.25 -15.17
CA ARG A 134 -13.15 -9.04 -14.92
C ARG A 134 -13.51 -7.84 -15.79
N LEU A 135 -13.92 -8.04 -17.05
CA LEU A 135 -14.28 -6.94 -17.92
C LEU A 135 -15.59 -6.28 -17.49
N GLU A 136 -16.63 -7.09 -17.27
CA GLU A 136 -17.95 -6.60 -16.87
C GLU A 136 -17.86 -5.93 -15.50
N ARG A 137 -17.19 -6.58 -14.55
CA ARG A 137 -16.98 -6.03 -13.22
C ARG A 137 -16.18 -4.75 -13.25
N GLY A 138 -15.07 -4.71 -13.98
CA GLY A 138 -14.28 -3.48 -14.09
C GLY A 138 -15.03 -2.32 -14.75
N GLU A 139 -15.89 -2.59 -15.75
CA GLU A 139 -16.76 -1.54 -16.31
C GLU A 139 -17.81 -1.07 -15.29
N GLN A 140 -18.36 -1.98 -14.47
CA GLN A 140 -19.25 -1.61 -13.37
C GLN A 140 -18.52 -0.77 -12.31
N THR A 141 -17.30 -1.13 -11.93
CA THR A 141 -16.45 -0.34 -11.02
C THR A 141 -16.20 1.06 -11.57
N GLN A 142 -15.95 1.19 -12.88
CA GLN A 142 -15.83 2.51 -13.51
C GLN A 142 -17.12 3.32 -13.43
N VAL A 143 -18.29 2.69 -13.61
CA VAL A 143 -19.59 3.34 -13.46
C VAL A 143 -19.83 3.75 -11.99
N ASP A 144 -19.47 2.90 -11.04
CA ASP A 144 -19.65 3.18 -9.61
C ASP A 144 -18.78 4.37 -9.16
N ILE A 145 -17.55 4.47 -9.66
CA ILE A 145 -16.59 5.52 -9.28
C ILE A 145 -16.82 6.83 -10.05
N PHE A 146 -17.03 6.75 -11.37
CA PHE A 146 -17.05 7.94 -12.25
C PHE A 146 -18.43 8.26 -12.84
N GLY A 147 -19.43 7.40 -12.61
CA GLY A 147 -20.82 7.59 -13.03
C GLY A 147 -21.20 6.90 -14.34
N GLU A 148 -22.50 6.97 -14.68
CA GLU A 148 -23.14 6.29 -15.83
C GLU A 148 -22.50 6.60 -17.20
N GLY A 149 -21.79 7.73 -17.33
CA GLY A 149 -21.05 8.07 -18.55
C GLY A 149 -19.97 7.05 -18.92
N MET A 150 -19.53 6.21 -17.97
CA MET A 150 -18.56 5.14 -18.22
C MET A 150 -19.17 3.85 -18.78
N ARG A 151 -20.49 3.75 -18.88
CA ARG A 151 -21.13 2.53 -19.40
C ARG A 151 -20.73 2.30 -20.87
N GLY A 152 -20.27 1.10 -21.18
CA GLY A 152 -19.74 0.75 -22.50
C GLY A 152 -18.35 1.33 -22.81
N PHE A 153 -17.65 1.90 -21.83
CA PHE A 153 -16.33 2.52 -22.02
C PHE A 153 -15.32 1.56 -22.68
N SER A 154 -15.36 0.28 -22.33
CA SER A 154 -14.49 -0.75 -22.90
C SER A 154 -14.61 -0.91 -24.42
N LYS A 155 -15.72 -0.43 -25.02
CA LYS A 155 -16.01 -0.47 -26.46
C LYS A 155 -15.89 0.89 -27.13
N SER A 156 -15.56 1.94 -26.38
CA SER A 156 -15.50 3.31 -26.86
C SER A 156 -14.20 3.62 -27.63
N GLY A 157 -14.20 4.73 -28.37
CA GLY A 157 -13.02 5.23 -29.07
C GLY A 157 -12.73 4.57 -30.44
N PRO A 158 -11.67 5.04 -31.11
CA PRO A 158 -11.24 4.55 -32.43
C PRO A 158 -10.93 3.05 -32.40
N GLN A 159 -11.24 2.33 -33.48
CA GLN A 159 -11.05 0.87 -33.56
C GLN A 159 -9.59 0.46 -33.28
N GLU A 160 -8.63 1.21 -33.80
CA GLU A 160 -7.19 0.91 -33.67
C GLU A 160 -6.68 0.95 -32.22
N SER A 161 -7.29 1.76 -31.35
CA SER A 161 -6.85 1.94 -29.95
C SER A 161 -7.88 1.49 -28.91
N ARG A 162 -9.07 1.06 -29.33
CA ARG A 162 -10.16 0.59 -28.44
C ARG A 162 -9.72 -0.50 -27.46
N HIS A 163 -8.77 -1.33 -27.87
CA HIS A 163 -8.22 -2.39 -27.02
C HIS A 163 -7.57 -1.84 -25.74
N ILE A 164 -7.07 -0.60 -25.75
CA ILE A 164 -6.54 0.09 -24.56
C ILE A 164 -7.67 0.37 -23.56
N ASN A 165 -8.81 0.89 -24.01
CA ASN A 165 -9.96 1.12 -23.14
C ASN A 165 -10.48 -0.20 -22.56
N ARG A 166 -10.50 -1.26 -23.37
CA ARG A 166 -10.80 -2.62 -22.89
C ARG A 166 -9.83 -3.07 -21.80
N TRP A 167 -8.52 -2.83 -21.96
CA TRP A 167 -7.52 -3.19 -20.95
C TRP A 167 -7.66 -2.34 -19.69
N LEU A 168 -7.96 -1.05 -19.81
CA LEU A 168 -8.22 -0.20 -18.65
C LEU A 168 -9.41 -0.73 -17.84
N SER A 169 -10.54 -1.04 -18.49
CA SER A 169 -11.69 -1.64 -17.81
C SER A 169 -11.36 -3.03 -17.24
N ALA A 170 -10.79 -3.94 -18.03
CA ALA A 170 -10.64 -5.33 -17.61
C ALA A 170 -9.43 -5.58 -16.70
N ASN A 171 -8.29 -4.93 -16.93
CA ASN A 171 -7.08 -5.14 -16.13
C ASN A 171 -7.01 -4.18 -14.95
N CYS A 172 -7.11 -2.87 -15.18
CA CYS A 172 -6.98 -1.94 -14.08
C CYS A 172 -8.15 -2.05 -13.11
N PHE A 173 -9.36 -1.76 -13.60
CA PHE A 173 -10.55 -1.80 -12.74
C PHE A 173 -11.02 -3.22 -12.44
N GLY A 174 -10.87 -4.13 -13.40
CA GLY A 174 -11.31 -5.50 -13.28
C GLY A 174 -10.39 -6.41 -12.46
N ASP A 175 -9.06 -6.35 -12.64
CA ASP A 175 -8.15 -7.22 -11.90
C ASP A 175 -7.61 -6.57 -10.63
N TYR A 176 -7.18 -5.30 -10.69
CA TYR A 176 -6.47 -4.67 -9.57
C TYR A 176 -7.42 -4.01 -8.57
N GLU A 177 -8.34 -3.15 -9.02
CA GLU A 177 -9.27 -2.41 -8.13
C GLU A 177 -10.35 -3.32 -7.51
N GLU A 178 -10.65 -4.44 -8.16
CA GLU A 178 -11.58 -5.47 -7.66
C GLU A 178 -10.84 -6.70 -7.09
N TYR A 179 -9.50 -6.69 -6.97
CA TYR A 179 -8.74 -7.85 -6.49
C TYR A 179 -9.21 -8.29 -5.11
N ASN A 180 -9.38 -7.32 -4.22
CA ASN A 180 -9.95 -7.43 -2.89
C ASN A 180 -10.42 -5.99 -2.61
N LYS A 181 -11.67 -5.74 -2.19
CA LYS A 181 -12.03 -4.33 -1.91
C LYS A 181 -11.39 -4.00 -0.57
N LEU A 182 -10.26 -3.27 -0.56
CA LEU A 182 -9.78 -2.65 0.68
C LEU A 182 -10.98 -1.93 1.33
N PRO A 183 -11.23 -2.16 2.63
CA PRO A 183 -12.40 -1.61 3.32
C PRO A 183 -12.43 -0.08 3.31
#